data_AF-A0A3D4HQ86-F1
#
_entry.id   AF-A0A3D4HQ86-F1
#
_cell.length_a   1.000
_cell.length_b   1.000
_cell.length_c   1.000
_cell.angle_alpha   90.00
_cell.angle_beta   90.00
_cell.angle_gamma   90.00
#
_symmetry.space_group_name_H-M   'P 1'
#
loop_
_entity.id
_entity.type
_entity.pdbx_description
1 polymer ?
#
loop_
_entity_poly.entity_id
_entity_poly.type
_entity_poly.pdbx_seq_one_letter_code
_entity_poly.pdbx_strand_id
1 'polypeptide(L)' 'MLRLAVLVSGGGTNLQALIDQIEQKKLPEAEVAVVISSRKDAYALERAGNHGIKAIVISPKEYADS' A
#
# COMPACT_ATOMS: atom_id res chain seq x y z
N MET A 1 -11.73 -7.71 -12.73
CA MET A 1 -11.01 -7.44 -11.47
C MET A 1 -9.89 -6.43 -11.73
N LEU A 2 -10.03 -5.23 -11.17
CA LEU A 2 -9.10 -4.12 -11.21
C LEU A 2 -8.01 -4.32 -10.14
N ARG A 3 -6.75 -4.26 -10.55
CA ARG A 3 -5.60 -4.49 -9.68
C ARG A 3 -4.96 -3.16 -9.33
N LEU A 4 -5.01 -2.78 -8.05
CA LEU A 4 -4.56 -1.49 -7.57
C LEU A 4 -3.13 -1.57 -7.04
N ALA A 5 -2.30 -0.60 -7.46
CA ALA A 5 -1.04 -0.28 -6.82
C ALA A 5 -1.23 1.00 -5.99
N VAL A 6 -0.90 0.97 -4.70
CA VAL A 6 -1.11 2.10 -3.79
C VAL A 6 0.23 2.64 -3.33
N LEU A 7 0.50 3.92 -3.64
CA LEU A 7 1.74 4.60 -3.26
C LEU A 7 1.54 5.38 -1.96
N VAL A 8 2.44 5.21 -1.00
CA VAL A 8 2.32 5.77 0.36
C VAL A 8 3.64 6.37 0.87
N SER A 9 3.55 7.40 1.69
CA SER A 9 4.72 8.06 2.31
C SER A 9 4.61 8.17 3.84
N GLY A 10 3.61 7.53 4.47
CA GLY A 10 3.34 7.68 5.90
C GLY A 10 2.34 6.67 6.46
N GLY A 11 1.41 7.13 7.30
CA GLY A 11 0.55 6.27 8.13
C GLY A 11 -0.46 5.38 7.41
N GLY A 12 -0.79 5.68 6.14
CA GLY A 12 -1.64 4.81 5.31
C GLY A 12 -3.12 4.73 5.72
N THR A 13 -3.71 5.77 6.31
CA THR A 13 -5.14 5.76 6.69
C THR A 13 -6.07 5.59 5.48
N ASN A 14 -5.75 6.22 4.35
CA ASN A 14 -6.49 6.01 3.09
C ASN A 14 -6.29 4.59 2.53
N LEU A 15 -5.11 3.99 2.73
CA LEU A 15 -4.89 2.59 2.39
C LEU A 15 -5.80 1.68 3.23
N GLN A 16 -5.89 1.94 4.55
CA GLN A 16 -6.81 1.18 5.41
C GLN A 16 -8.26 1.32 4.93
N ALA A 17 -8.72 2.54 4.68
CA ALA A 17 -10.08 2.76 4.19
C ALA A 17 -10.34 2.01 2.88
N LEU A 18 -9.39 1.99 1.95
CA LEU A 18 -9.52 1.25 0.70
C LEU A 18 -9.59 -0.27 0.91
N ILE A 19 -8.72 -0.82 1.77
CA ILE A 19 -8.74 -2.23 2.16
C ILE A 19 -10.09 -2.59 2.77
N ASP A 20 -10.56 -1.80 3.73
CA ASP A 20 -11.82 -2.02 4.43
C ASP A 20 -13.01 -2.06 3.45
N GLN A 21 -13.03 -1.18 2.43
CA GLN A 21 -14.10 -1.16 1.41
C GLN A 21 -14.05 -2.39 0.50
N ILE A 22 -12.85 -2.89 0.17
CA ILE A 22 -12.67 -4.11 -0.63
C ILE A 22 -13.12 -5.34 0.18
N GLU A 23 -12.69 -5.46 1.43
CA GLU A 23 -13.07 -6.56 2.33
C GLU A 23 -14.56 -6.57 2.65
N GLN A 24 -15.18 -5.39 2.79
CA GLN A 24 -16.62 -5.23 2.92
C GLN A 24 -17.39 -5.47 1.61
N LYS A 25 -16.71 -5.83 0.51
CA LYS A 25 -17.29 -6.07 -0.82
C LYS A 25 -18.05 -4.85 -1.39
N LYS A 26 -17.73 -3.64 -0.92
CA LYS A 26 -18.24 -2.38 -1.50
C LYS A 26 -17.51 -2.04 -2.80
N LEU A 27 -16.31 -2.57 -2.97
CA LEU A 27 -15.54 -2.54 -4.21
C LEU A 27 -15.26 -3.98 -4.69
N PRO A 28 -16.30 -4.73 -5.11
CA PRO A 28 -16.19 -6.19 -5.34
C PRO A 28 -15.28 -6.57 -6.50
N GLU A 29 -15.00 -5.64 -7.41
CA GLU A 29 -14.11 -5.87 -8.55
C GLU A 29 -12.72 -5.27 -8.36
N ALA A 30 -12.31 -4.91 -7.15
CA ALA A 30 -10.99 -4.33 -6.87
C ALA A 30 -10.17 -5.19 -5.90
N GLU A 31 -8.87 -5.26 -6.12
CA GLU A 31 -7.90 -5.79 -5.17
C GLU A 31 -6.71 -4.84 -5.02
N VAL A 32 -6.13 -4.73 -3.82
CA VAL A 32 -4.84 -4.08 -3.65
C VAL A 32 -3.75 -5.13 -3.92
N ALA A 33 -3.13 -5.05 -5.08
CA ALA A 33 -2.11 -6.01 -5.49
C ALA A 33 -0.74 -5.69 -4.88
N VAL A 34 -0.44 -4.40 -4.67
CA VAL A 34 0.83 -3.96 -4.09
C VAL A 34 0.70 -2.61 -3.40
N VAL A 35 1.42 -2.44 -2.29
CA VAL A 35 1.67 -1.17 -1.62
C VAL A 35 3.14 -0.81 -1.79
N ILE A 36 3.41 0.41 -2.27
CA ILE A 36 4.75 0.91 -2.52
C ILE A 36 4.99 2.11 -1.61
N SER A 37 5.99 2.03 -0.73
CA SER A 37 6.38 3.17 0.09
C SER A 37 7.68 3.83 -0.34
N SER A 38 7.74 5.15 -0.26
CA SER A 38 8.99 5.91 -0.38
C SER A 38 9.83 5.90 0.92
N ARG A 39 9.29 5.34 2.01
CA ARG A 39 9.88 5.35 3.35
C ARG A 39 9.84 3.96 3.99
N LYS A 40 10.96 3.54 4.59
CA LYS A 40 11.08 2.25 5.29
C LYS A 40 10.26 2.17 6.59
N ASP A 41 9.98 3.32 7.20
CA ASP A 41 9.27 3.47 8.48
C ASP A 41 7.78 3.82 8.31
N ALA A 42 7.23 3.70 7.10
CA ALA A 42 5.82 3.98 6.86
C ALA A 42 4.94 2.90 7.49
N TYR A 43 4.08 3.29 8.45
CA TYR A 43 3.11 2.38 9.08
C TYR A 43 2.13 1.74 8.08
N ALA A 44 1.98 2.32 6.89
CA ALA A 44 1.25 1.71 5.78
C ALA A 44 1.79 0.33 5.38
N LEU A 45 3.09 0.06 5.58
CA LEU A 45 3.71 -1.25 5.30
C LEU A 45 3.20 -2.32 6.27
N GLU A 46 3.03 -1.97 7.54
CA GLU A 46 2.44 -2.88 8.54
C GLU A 46 0.97 -3.17 8.22
N ARG A 47 0.20 -2.15 7.83
CA ARG A 47 -1.19 -2.34 7.38
C ARG A 47 -1.26 -3.30 6.20
N ALA A 48 -0.44 -3.10 5.18
CA ALA A 48 -0.40 -4.00 4.03
C ALA A 48 -0.06 -5.45 4.46
N GLY A 49 0.95 -5.62 5.32
CA GLY A 49 1.35 -6.93 5.84
C GLY A 49 0.23 -7.65 6.63
N ASN A 50 -0.50 -6.92 7.48
CA ASN A 50 -1.60 -7.48 8.28
C ASN A 50 -2.75 -8.02 7.43
N HIS A 51 -2.92 -7.51 6.21
CA HIS A 51 -3.94 -7.94 5.25
C HIS A 51 -3.37 -8.84 4.13
N GLY A 52 -2.13 -9.33 4.28
CA GLY A 52 -1.50 -10.22 3.29
C GLY A 52 -1.17 -9.57 1.94
N ILE A 53 -1.14 -8.24 1.88
CA ILE A 53 -0.86 -7.48 0.67
C ILE A 53 0.65 -7.32 0.52
N LYS A 54 1.15 -7.53 -0.71
CA LYS A 54 2.56 -7.32 -1.03
C LYS A 54 2.95 -5.85 -0.75
N ALA A 55 3.93 -5.65 0.12
CA ALA A 55 4.47 -4.34 0.46
C ALA A 55 5.93 -4.23 0.01
N ILE A 56 6.29 -3.15 -0.67
CA ILE A 56 7.67 -2.87 -1.09
C ILE A 56 8.07 -1.44 -0.72
N VAL A 57 9.36 -1.24 -0.50
CA VAL A 57 9.94 0.09 -0.29
C VAL A 57 10.82 0.44 -1.47
N ILE A 58 10.60 1.61 -2.05
CA ILE A 58 11.44 2.23 -3.07
C ILE A 58 11.80 3.61 -2.55
N SER A 59 12.92 3.73 -1.82
CA SER A 59 13.31 5.01 -1.23
C SER A 59 14.06 5.86 -2.25
N PRO A 60 13.63 7.09 -2.57
CA PRO A 60 14.40 7.98 -3.46
C PRO A 60 15.83 8.23 -3.00
N LYS A 61 16.09 8.13 -1.68
CA LYS A 61 17.44 8.25 -1.10
C LYS A 61 18.39 7.14 -1.56
N GLU A 62 17.87 5.97 -1.92
CA GLU A 62 18.65 4.84 -2.43
C GLU A 62 19.01 4.98 -3.91
N TYR A 63 18.42 5.97 -4.60
CA TYR A 63 18.58 6.23 -6.04
C TYR A 63 19.05 7.66 -6.32
N ALA A 64 19.61 8.35 -5.33
CA ALA A 64 20.24 9.63 -5.58
C ALA A 64 21.51 9.39 -6.41
N ASP A 65 21.48 9.78 -7.69
CA ASP A 65 22.65 9.77 -8.55
C ASP A 65 23.77 10.57 -7.85
N SER A 66 24.93 9.93 -7.71
CA SER A 66 26.15 10.54 -7.19
C SER A 66 26.80 11.43 -8.23
#